data_AF-A0A2T7N3S6-F1
#
_entry.id   AF-A0A2T7N3S6-F1
#
_cell.length_a   1.000
_cell.length_b   1.000
_cell.length_c   1.000
_cell.angle_alpha   90.00
_cell.angle_beta   90.00
_cell.angle_gamma   90.00
#
_symmetry.space_group_name_H-M   'P 1'
#
loop_
_entity.id
_entity.type
_entity.pdbx_description
1 polymer ?
#
loop_
_entity_poly.entity_id
_entity_poly.type
_entity_poly.pdbx_seq_one_letter_code
_entity_poly.pdbx_strand_id
1 'polypeptide(L)' 'MSELPVFIYNNPKATGVTIDVETLKNLKEAGLYGIKDSTFDLLYFYGEI' A
#
# COMPACT_ATOMS: atom_id res chain seq x y z
N MET A 1 2.88 2.23 -21.76
CA MET A 1 2.70 1.89 -20.33
C MET A 1 2.66 0.38 -20.22
N SER A 2 3.22 -0.20 -19.16
CA SER A 2 3.11 -1.64 -18.87
C SER A 2 1.63 -2.00 -18.67
N GLU A 3 1.13 -3.06 -19.33
CA GLU A 3 -0.24 -3.56 -19.14
C GLU A 3 -0.41 -4.44 -17.91
N LEU A 4 0.70 -4.82 -17.26
CA LEU A 4 0.65 -5.68 -16.10
C LEU A 4 0.10 -4.93 -14.87
N PRO A 5 -0.86 -5.51 -14.13
CA PRO A 5 -1.36 -4.90 -12.91
C PRO A 5 -0.25 -4.89 -11.86
N VAL A 6 0.05 -3.70 -11.34
CA VAL A 6 1.08 -3.51 -10.31
C VAL A 6 0.43 -3.51 -8.93
N PHE A 7 1.02 -4.28 -8.02
CA PHE A 7 0.63 -4.32 -6.61
C PHE A 7 1.81 -3.93 -5.73
N ILE A 8 1.54 -3.14 -4.70
CA ILE A 8 2.53 -2.87 -3.65
C ILE A 8 2.49 -3.95 -2.58
N TYR A 9 3.65 -4.31 -2.05
CA TYR A 9 3.77 -5.17 -0.89
C TYR A 9 4.29 -4.38 0.32
N ASN A 10 3.39 -4.04 1.23
CA ASN A 10 3.74 -3.32 2.46
C ASN A 10 4.14 -4.35 3.54
N ASN A 11 5.46 -4.46 3.80
CA ASN A 11 6.02 -5.37 4.79
C ASN A 11 7.19 -4.71 5.55
N PRO A 12 6.91 -3.88 6.56
CA PRO A 12 7.93 -3.14 7.31
C PRO A 12 8.95 -4.04 8.01
N LYS A 13 8.59 -5.28 8.35
CA LYS A 13 9.52 -6.25 8.94
C LYS A 13 10.63 -6.67 7.97
N ALA A 14 10.37 -6.62 6.66
CA ALA A 14 11.34 -6.93 5.63
C ALA A 14 12.02 -5.68 5.06
N THR A 15 11.31 -4.55 4.96
CA THR A 15 11.80 -3.34 4.28
C THR A 15 12.31 -2.26 5.23
N GLY A 16 11.96 -2.32 6.52
CA GLY A 16 12.25 -1.27 7.51
C GLY A 16 11.42 0.00 7.35
N VAL A 17 10.51 0.06 6.38
CA VAL A 17 9.66 1.22 6.09
C VAL A 17 8.21 0.81 5.92
N THR A 18 7.31 1.67 6.39
CA THR A 18 5.87 1.56 6.20
C THR A 18 5.44 2.58 5.17
N ILE A 19 4.64 2.16 4.18
CA ILE A 19 4.00 3.11 3.27
C ILE A 19 2.85 3.79 4.00
N ASP A 20 2.64 5.09 3.79
CA ASP A 20 1.48 5.79 4.32
C ASP A 20 0.27 5.70 3.37
N VAL A 21 -0.93 5.87 3.92
CA VAL A 21 -2.19 5.78 3.17
C VAL A 21 -2.30 6.86 2.09
N GLU A 22 -1.75 8.05 2.31
CA GLU A 22 -1.82 9.15 1.34
C GLU A 22 -0.96 8.85 0.10
N THR A 23 0.24 8.29 0.30
CA THR A 23 1.07 7.77 -0.78
C THR A 23 0.35 6.69 -1.57
N LEU A 24 -0.42 5.80 -0.93
CA LEU A 24 -1.22 4.80 -1.64
C LEU A 24 -2.31 5.43 -2.52
N LYS A 25 -2.96 6.51 -2.07
CA LYS A 25 -3.94 7.26 -2.89
C LYS A 25 -3.28 7.89 -4.11
N ASN A 26 -2.14 8.55 -3.93
CA ASN A 26 -1.38 9.13 -5.05
C ASN A 26 -0.96 8.06 -6.07
N LEU A 27 -0.52 6.90 -5.59
CA LEU A 27 -0.15 5.79 -6.48
C LEU A 27 -1.35 5.17 -7.19
N LYS A 28 -2.54 5.20 -6.57
CA LYS A 28 -3.78 4.78 -7.23
C LYS A 28 -4.07 5.65 -8.45
N GLU A 29 -3.89 6.96 -8.35
CA GLU A 29 -4.04 7.90 -9.48
C GLU A 29 -3.01 7.62 -10.59
N ALA A 30 -1.82 7.12 -10.23
CA ALA A 30 -0.78 6.73 -11.18
C ALA A 30 -0.98 5.32 -11.81
N GLY A 31 -2.04 4.59 -11.44
CA GLY A 31 -2.38 3.28 -12.02
C GLY A 31 -2.05 2.07 -11.14
N LEU A 32 -1.79 2.25 -9.84
CA LEU A 32 -1.66 1.13 -8.90
C LEU A 32 -2.94 0.31 -8.87
N TYR A 33 -2.80 -1.01 -9.01
CA TYR A 33 -3.94 -1.93 -9.07
C TYR A 33 -4.39 -2.34 -7.67
N GLY A 34 -3.46 -2.50 -6.73
CA GLY A 34 -3.78 -2.80 -5.34
C GLY A 34 -2.57 -2.86 -4.42
N ILE A 35 -2.83 -3.30 -3.19
CA ILE A 35 -1.83 -3.48 -2.13
C ILE A 35 -2.04 -4.84 -1.45
N LYS A 36 -0.93 -5.52 -1.16
CA LYS A 36 -0.85 -6.58 -0.16
C LYS A 36 -0.24 -5.98 1.09
N ASP A 37 -1.01 -5.96 2.17
CA ASP A 37 -0.54 -5.51 3.47
C ASP A 37 -0.13 -6.69 4.35
N SER A 38 1.06 -6.62 4.94
CA SER A 38 1.57 -7.60 5.91
C SER A 38 2.17 -6.91 7.13
N THR A 39 1.65 -5.73 7.45
CA THR A 39 1.97 -5.02 8.70
C THR A 39 1.36 -5.74 9.91
N PHE A 40 0.23 -6.43 9.69
CA PHE A 40 -0.65 -6.95 10.74
C PHE A 40 -1.26 -5.85 11.62
N ASP A 41 -1.36 -4.63 11.11
CA ASP A 41 -2.02 -3.50 11.76
C ASP A 41 -3.33 -3.18 11.04
N LEU A 42 -4.47 -3.45 11.69
CA LEU A 42 -5.79 -3.14 11.12
C LEU A 42 -6.10 -1.63 11.19
N LEU A 43 -5.57 -0.92 12.18
CA LEU A 43 -5.83 0.51 12.35
C LEU A 43 -5.18 1.33 11.23
N TYR A 44 -4.15 0.80 10.58
CA TYR A 44 -3.50 1.38 9.41
C TYR A 44 -4.50 1.82 8.33
N PHE A 45 -5.57 1.04 8.08
CA PHE A 45 -6.62 1.40 7.12
C PHE A 45 -7.92 1.87 7.75
N TYR A 46 -8.23 1.42 8.97
CA TYR A 46 -9.56 1.56 9.57
C TYR A 46 -9.58 2.43 10.83
N GLY A 47 -8.47 3.09 11.17
CA GLY A 47 -8.31 3.84 12.42
C GLY A 47 -9.10 5.15 12.52
N GLU A 48 -9.72 5.63 11.44
CA GLU A 48 -10.55 6.85 11.43
C GLU A 48 -12.06 6.60 11.24
N ILE A 49 -12.55 5.43 11.67
CA ILE A 49 -14.00 5.17 11.82
C ILE A 49 -14.45 5.59 13.22
#